data_AF-N9VA65-F1
#
_entry.id   AF-N9VA65-F1
#
_cell.length_a   1.000
_cell.length_b   1.000
_cell.length_c   1.000
_cell.angle_alpha   90.00
_cell.angle_beta   90.00
_cell.angle_gamma   90.00
#
_symmetry.space_group_name_H-M   'P 1'
#
loop_
_entity.id
_entity.type
_entity.pdbx_description
1 polymer ?
#
loop_
_entity_poly.entity_id
_entity_poly.type
_entity_poly.pdbx_seq_one_letter_code
_entity_poly.pdbx_strand_id
1 'polypeptide(L)'
;MQTPEPGRDSEEISPRCLCCICEQEDTLIKENKIKTTKLCILILRSLKKLHPMTDYFSLKKDIYLFIKNHWSILKKIKLFQKPNWKKCILDALNHCSSIESGKDVFHYRGYYRLCDEKLIPTKEILFEKDKIKEDLFNIIDILSKQIETNIQLLNLLYHEIPFKKNDRRSYDFIINTRDILERQKYFYEKICYSSSILLSHL
;
A
#
# COMPACT_ATOMS: atom_id res chain seq x y z
N MET A 1 -3.66 -56.84 -1.64
CA MET A 1 -4.87 -56.47 -2.42
C MET A 1 -5.55 -55.33 -1.70
N GLN A 2 -5.71 -54.22 -2.44
CA GLN A 2 -6.59 -53.05 -2.27
C GLN A 2 -6.72 -52.33 -0.91
N THR A 3 -6.18 -51.12 -0.94
CA THR A 3 -6.48 -49.92 -0.13
C THR A 3 -7.92 -49.45 -0.30
N PRO A 4 -8.55 -48.82 0.71
CA PRO A 4 -9.63 -47.88 0.49
C PRO A 4 -9.07 -46.46 0.23
N GLU A 5 -9.63 -45.80 -0.76
CA GLU A 5 -9.23 -44.48 -1.28
C GLU A 5 -9.49 -43.32 -0.31
N PRO A 6 -8.64 -42.27 -0.30
CA PRO A 6 -8.99 -41.00 0.31
C PRO A 6 -9.80 -40.16 -0.68
N GLY A 7 -11.05 -39.93 -0.33
CA GLY A 7 -11.97 -39.10 -1.08
C GLY A 7 -11.60 -37.61 -1.07
N ARG A 8 -11.80 -37.01 -2.24
CA ARG A 8 -12.18 -35.62 -2.53
C ARG A 8 -11.29 -34.54 -1.92
N ASP A 9 -10.39 -34.09 -2.80
CA ASP A 9 -9.84 -32.74 -2.81
C ASP A 9 -10.96 -31.69 -2.64
N SER A 10 -11.09 -31.18 -1.42
CA SER A 10 -11.56 -29.81 -1.25
C SER A 10 -10.38 -28.92 -1.64
N GLU A 11 -10.38 -28.43 -2.88
CA GLU A 11 -9.60 -27.24 -3.26
C GLU A 11 -10.09 -26.07 -2.42
N GLU A 12 -9.60 -25.99 -1.17
CA GLU A 12 -9.54 -24.72 -0.47
C GLU A 12 -8.64 -23.83 -1.31
N ILE A 13 -9.25 -22.88 -2.03
CA ILE A 13 -8.57 -21.80 -2.71
C ILE A 13 -7.78 -21.05 -1.64
N SER A 14 -6.51 -21.44 -1.46
CA SER A 14 -5.60 -20.75 -0.57
C SER A 14 -5.57 -19.29 -1.02
N PRO A 15 -5.85 -18.32 -0.14
CA PRO A 15 -5.87 -16.92 -0.51
C PRO A 15 -4.52 -16.57 -1.12
N ARG A 16 -4.53 -16.10 -2.38
CA ARG A 16 -3.31 -15.70 -3.09
C ARG A 16 -2.59 -14.65 -2.22
N CYS A 17 -1.34 -14.91 -1.90
CA CYS A 17 -0.52 -13.98 -1.13
C CYS A 17 -0.36 -12.67 -1.92
N LEU A 18 -0.63 -11.53 -1.28
CA LEU A 18 -0.56 -10.18 -1.88
C LEU A 18 0.80 -9.50 -1.66
N CYS A 19 1.87 -10.30 -1.52
CA CYS A 19 3.21 -9.75 -1.35
C CYS A 19 3.87 -9.42 -2.71
N CYS A 20 4.88 -8.56 -2.70
CA CYS A 20 5.55 -8.11 -3.92
C CYS A 20 6.12 -9.26 -4.77
N ILE A 21 6.58 -10.36 -4.14
CA ILE A 21 7.08 -11.53 -4.87
C ILE A 21 5.97 -12.28 -5.60
N CYS A 22 4.79 -12.41 -4.99
CA CYS A 22 3.65 -13.08 -5.60
C CYS A 22 3.01 -12.25 -6.70
N GLU A 23 2.96 -10.93 -6.52
CA GLU A 23 2.47 -9.99 -7.55
C GLU A 23 3.38 -9.97 -8.79
N GLN A 24 4.68 -10.23 -8.61
CA GLN A 24 5.69 -10.22 -9.67
C GLN A 24 6.12 -11.63 -10.11
N GLU A 25 5.33 -12.68 -9.82
CA GLU A 25 5.72 -14.07 -10.08
C GLU A 25 6.14 -14.29 -11.55
N ASP A 26 5.32 -13.88 -12.51
CA ASP A 26 5.57 -14.09 -13.94
C ASP A 26 6.88 -13.43 -14.40
N THR A 27 7.17 -12.22 -13.89
CA THR A 27 8.39 -11.48 -14.21
C THR A 27 9.62 -12.15 -13.60
N LEU A 28 9.53 -12.59 -12.34
CA LEU A 28 10.63 -13.27 -11.64
C LEU A 28 10.99 -14.62 -12.27
N ILE A 29 10.00 -15.33 -12.83
CA ILE A 29 10.21 -16.60 -13.53
C ILE A 29 10.92 -16.38 -14.86
N LYS A 30 10.51 -15.34 -15.62
CA LYS A 30 11.14 -14.98 -16.90
C LYS A 30 12.57 -14.48 -16.69
N GLU A 31 12.77 -13.58 -15.74
CA GLU A 31 14.07 -13.02 -15.36
C GLU A 31 14.78 -13.91 -14.32
N ASN A 32 15.16 -15.13 -14.70
CA ASN A 32 15.81 -16.11 -13.81
C ASN A 32 17.18 -15.66 -13.19
N LYS A 33 17.61 -14.43 -13.47
CA LYS A 33 18.85 -13.78 -13.01
C LYS A 33 18.53 -12.48 -12.26
N ILE A 34 18.11 -12.59 -11.01
CA ILE A 34 18.04 -11.45 -10.07
C ILE A 34 19.31 -11.38 -9.21
N LYS A 35 19.85 -10.18 -8.99
CA LYS A 35 20.95 -9.97 -8.04
C LYS A 35 20.47 -10.28 -6.62
N THR A 36 21.29 -10.98 -5.83
CA THR A 36 20.96 -11.39 -4.45
C THR A 36 20.53 -10.22 -3.57
N THR A 37 21.21 -9.06 -3.69
CA THR A 37 20.84 -7.84 -2.95
C THR A 37 19.46 -7.32 -3.34
N LYS A 38 19.13 -7.27 -4.64
CA LYS A 38 17.79 -6.88 -5.13
C LYS A 38 16.72 -7.85 -4.61
N LEU A 39 17.02 -9.15 -4.57
CA LEU A 39 16.11 -10.15 -4.01
C LEU A 39 15.90 -9.97 -2.50
N CYS A 40 16.96 -9.72 -1.72
CA CYS A 40 16.83 -9.43 -0.28
C CYS A 40 15.96 -8.19 -0.03
N ILE A 41 16.13 -7.14 -0.83
CA ILE A 41 15.26 -5.95 -0.76
C ILE A 41 13.81 -6.34 -1.05
N LEU A 42 13.56 -7.13 -2.10
CA LEU A 42 12.23 -7.55 -2.47
C LEU A 42 11.56 -8.43 -1.39
N ILE A 43 12.32 -9.30 -0.73
CA ILE A 43 11.84 -10.11 0.41
C ILE A 43 11.47 -9.20 1.59
N LEU A 44 12.32 -8.26 1.97
CA LEU A 44 12.01 -7.34 3.07
C LEU A 44 10.83 -6.41 2.74
N ARG A 45 10.69 -5.96 1.49
CA ARG A 45 9.52 -5.19 1.03
C ARG A 45 8.25 -6.01 1.14
N SER A 46 8.31 -7.27 0.71
CA SER A 46 7.19 -8.22 0.81
C SER A 46 6.78 -8.43 2.27
N LEU A 47 7.75 -8.62 3.18
CA LEU A 47 7.51 -8.75 4.61
C LEU A 47 6.89 -7.47 5.21
N LYS A 48 7.40 -6.28 4.87
CA LYS A 48 6.84 -5.00 5.34
C LYS A 48 5.41 -4.76 4.82
N LYS A 49 5.12 -5.16 3.58
CA LYS A 49 3.76 -5.10 3.01
C LYS A 49 2.79 -6.02 3.76
N LEU A 50 3.21 -7.23 4.10
CA LEU A 50 2.38 -8.19 4.84
C LEU A 50 2.27 -7.85 6.33
N HIS A 51 3.28 -7.21 6.91
CA HIS A 51 3.34 -6.85 8.33
C HIS A 51 3.72 -5.37 8.51
N PRO A 52 2.80 -4.42 8.25
CA PRO A 52 3.10 -2.98 8.22
C PRO A 52 3.61 -2.43 9.56
N MET A 53 3.19 -3.02 10.67
CA MET A 53 3.57 -2.60 12.03
C MET A 53 4.93 -3.14 12.48
N THR A 54 5.57 -4.01 11.69
CA THR A 54 6.88 -4.58 12.02
C THR A 54 7.97 -3.85 11.24
N ASP A 55 8.96 -3.31 11.93
CA ASP A 55 10.07 -2.60 11.30
C ASP A 55 11.26 -3.51 11.02
N TYR A 56 11.61 -4.38 11.97
CA TYR A 56 12.74 -5.29 11.85
C TYR A 56 12.27 -6.74 11.75
N PHE A 57 12.83 -7.46 10.79
CA PHE A 57 12.54 -8.86 10.52
C PHE A 57 13.72 -9.75 10.90
N SER A 58 13.45 -10.79 11.67
CA SER A 58 14.39 -11.83 12.02
C SER A 58 14.76 -12.66 10.79
N LEU A 59 16.06 -12.86 10.58
CA LEU A 59 16.56 -13.73 9.52
C LEU A 59 16.03 -15.16 9.65
N LYS A 60 16.01 -15.69 10.88
CA LYS A 60 15.62 -17.08 11.13
C LYS A 60 14.10 -17.27 11.15
N LYS A 61 13.39 -16.39 11.85
CA LYS A 61 11.94 -16.55 12.09
C LYS A 61 11.11 -15.99 10.94
N ASP A 62 11.54 -14.92 10.31
CA ASP A 62 10.71 -14.20 9.33
C ASP A 62 11.23 -14.42 7.92
N ILE A 63 12.49 -14.08 7.63
CA ILE A 63 13.05 -14.14 6.26
C ILE A 63 13.12 -15.58 5.74
N TYR A 64 13.70 -16.51 6.50
CA TYR A 64 13.79 -17.92 6.07
C TYR A 64 12.44 -18.61 6.02
N LEU A 65 11.53 -18.27 6.93
CA LEU A 65 10.16 -18.79 6.89
C LEU A 65 9.41 -18.28 5.65
N PHE A 66 9.52 -16.99 5.37
CA PHE A 66 8.97 -16.38 4.16
C PHE A 66 9.48 -17.07 2.89
N ILE A 67 10.80 -17.30 2.78
CA ILE A 67 11.39 -18.00 1.63
C ILE A 67 10.83 -19.42 1.50
N LYS A 68 10.66 -20.14 2.61
CA LYS A 68 10.08 -21.49 2.64
C LYS A 68 8.62 -21.49 2.17
N ASN A 69 7.83 -20.52 2.63
CA ASN A 69 6.42 -20.40 2.25
C ASN A 69 6.25 -20.03 0.77
N HIS A 70 7.22 -19.34 0.18
CA HIS A 70 7.22 -18.92 -1.24
C HIS A 70 8.11 -19.79 -2.12
N TRP A 71 8.45 -21.01 -1.68
CA TRP A 71 9.42 -21.86 -2.34
C TRP A 71 9.01 -22.26 -3.77
N SER A 72 7.71 -22.39 -4.04
CA SER A 72 7.17 -22.71 -5.38
C SER A 72 7.64 -21.73 -6.46
N ILE A 73 7.74 -20.45 -6.11
CA ILE A 73 8.21 -19.35 -6.97
C ILE A 73 9.74 -19.27 -6.90
N LEU A 74 10.28 -19.16 -5.69
CA LEU A 74 11.69 -18.83 -5.45
C LEU A 74 12.65 -19.92 -5.92
N LYS A 75 12.26 -21.21 -5.88
CA LYS A 75 13.11 -22.32 -6.35
C LYS A 75 13.56 -22.19 -7.81
N LYS A 76 12.82 -21.41 -8.62
CA LYS A 76 13.11 -21.16 -10.04
C LYS A 76 14.26 -20.17 -10.23
N ILE A 77 14.62 -19.40 -9.20
CA ILE A 77 15.71 -18.41 -9.23
C ILE A 77 17.06 -19.11 -8.99
N LYS A 78 18.07 -18.77 -9.79
CA LYS A 78 19.42 -19.39 -9.75
C LYS A 78 20.11 -19.36 -8.38
N LEU A 79 19.82 -18.37 -7.55
CA LEU A 79 20.36 -18.30 -6.19
C LEU A 79 19.99 -19.53 -5.35
N PHE A 80 18.73 -19.94 -5.39
CA PHE A 80 18.20 -21.02 -4.54
C PHE A 80 18.56 -22.42 -5.03
N GLN A 81 19.10 -22.53 -6.24
CA GLN A 81 19.69 -23.76 -6.78
C GLN A 81 21.06 -24.06 -6.16
N LYS A 82 21.69 -23.08 -5.49
CA LYS A 82 22.98 -23.26 -4.81
C LYS A 82 22.77 -23.73 -3.37
N PRO A 83 23.54 -24.71 -2.87
CA PRO A 83 23.38 -25.22 -1.49
C PRO A 83 23.70 -24.17 -0.42
N ASN A 84 24.54 -23.17 -0.75
CA ASN A 84 24.96 -22.11 0.15
C ASN A 84 24.08 -20.85 0.09
N TRP A 85 22.86 -20.92 -0.47
CA TRP A 85 21.98 -19.76 -0.65
C TRP A 85 21.73 -18.99 0.66
N LYS A 86 21.64 -19.68 1.81
CA LYS A 86 21.47 -19.04 3.13
C LYS A 86 22.61 -18.09 3.46
N LYS A 87 23.85 -18.50 3.18
CA LYS A 87 25.04 -17.68 3.36
C LYS A 87 25.01 -16.49 2.41
N CYS A 88 24.66 -16.71 1.14
CA CYS A 88 24.54 -15.63 0.16
C CYS A 88 23.48 -14.59 0.54
N ILE A 89 22.34 -15.01 1.09
CA ILE A 89 21.30 -14.09 1.61
C ILE A 89 21.84 -13.28 2.80
N LEU A 90 22.47 -13.94 3.77
CA LEU A 90 23.08 -13.29 4.93
C LEU A 90 24.14 -12.26 4.51
N ASP A 91 25.05 -12.63 3.60
CA ASP A 91 26.09 -11.75 3.08
C ASP A 91 25.46 -10.54 2.38
N ALA A 92 24.45 -10.77 1.53
CA ALA A 92 23.75 -9.68 0.85
C ALA A 92 23.01 -8.74 1.82
N LEU A 93 22.40 -9.26 2.89
CA LEU A 93 21.75 -8.45 3.92
C LEU A 93 22.75 -7.59 4.69
N ASN A 94 23.92 -8.13 5.04
CA ASN A 94 24.94 -7.41 5.79
C ASN A 94 25.69 -6.35 4.96
N HIS A 95 25.73 -6.49 3.63
CA HIS A 95 26.48 -5.63 2.73
C HIS A 95 25.59 -4.70 1.86
N CYS A 96 24.27 -4.74 2.02
CA CYS A 96 23.38 -3.86 1.27
C CYS A 96 23.23 -2.51 1.96
N SER A 97 23.57 -1.42 1.26
CA SER A 97 23.47 -0.05 1.78
C SER A 97 22.03 0.39 2.10
N SER A 98 21.04 -0.23 1.47
CA SER A 98 19.61 0.04 1.70
C SER A 98 18.99 -0.84 2.79
N ILE A 99 19.79 -1.67 3.46
CA ILE A 99 19.34 -2.58 4.52
C ILE A 99 20.15 -2.31 5.78
N GLU A 100 19.44 -2.14 6.89
CA GLU A 100 20.06 -1.90 8.19
C GLU A 100 19.98 -3.14 9.07
N SER A 101 21.08 -3.42 9.77
CA SER A 101 21.13 -4.46 10.79
C SER A 101 20.61 -3.92 12.11
N GLY A 102 19.66 -4.61 12.74
CA GLY A 102 19.11 -4.28 14.05
C GLY A 102 20.06 -4.53 15.22
N LYS A 103 21.37 -4.72 14.98
CA LYS A 103 22.37 -4.94 16.03
C LYS A 103 22.35 -3.82 17.08
N ASP A 104 22.18 -2.59 16.63
CA ASP A 104 22.25 -1.42 17.52
C ASP A 104 20.96 -1.24 18.33
N VAL A 105 19.81 -1.70 17.80
CA VAL A 105 18.50 -1.62 18.48
C VAL A 105 18.29 -2.75 19.46
N PHE A 106 18.70 -3.97 19.09
CA PHE A 106 18.36 -5.17 19.85
C PHE A 106 19.55 -5.81 20.57
N HIS A 107 20.76 -5.25 20.43
CA HIS A 107 22.01 -5.80 20.95
C HIS A 107 22.35 -7.23 20.45
N TYR A 108 21.55 -7.80 19.55
CA TYR A 108 21.77 -9.09 18.89
C TYR A 108 21.82 -8.94 17.37
N ARG A 109 22.64 -9.77 16.72
CA ARG A 109 22.69 -9.85 15.25
C ARG A 109 21.54 -10.70 14.73
N GLY A 110 21.14 -10.44 13.47
CA GLY A 110 20.21 -11.30 12.75
C GLY A 110 18.80 -10.74 12.57
N TYR A 111 18.63 -9.43 12.77
CA TYR A 111 17.40 -8.69 12.47
C TYR A 111 17.73 -7.61 11.46
N TYR A 112 16.84 -7.41 10.49
CA TYR A 112 17.09 -6.55 9.34
C TYR A 112 15.85 -5.72 9.01
N ARG A 113 16.06 -4.47 8.62
CA ARG A 113 15.02 -3.60 8.08
C ARG A 113 15.46 -2.93 6.79
N LEU A 114 14.50 -2.47 5.99
CA LEU A 114 14.79 -1.57 4.88
C LEU A 114 14.99 -0.15 5.41
N CYS A 115 16.00 0.56 4.89
CA CYS A 115 16.14 1.99 5.12
C CYS A 115 15.30 2.75 4.09
N ASP A 116 14.21 3.38 4.52
CA ASP A 116 13.33 4.13 3.63
C ASP A 116 14.04 5.29 2.93
N GLU A 117 15.02 5.91 3.59
CA GLU A 117 15.82 7.03 3.08
C GLU A 117 16.80 6.64 1.96
N LYS A 118 17.18 5.35 1.87
CA LYS A 118 18.19 4.83 0.92
C LYS A 118 17.58 3.91 -0.14
N LEU A 119 16.26 3.87 -0.25
CA LEU A 119 15.60 3.23 -1.37
C LEU A 119 15.91 4.06 -2.61
N ILE A 120 16.88 3.63 -3.42
CA ILE A 120 16.95 4.06 -4.81
C ILE A 120 15.59 3.66 -5.40
N PRO A 121 14.73 4.62 -5.78
CA PRO A 121 13.42 4.26 -6.25
C PRO A 121 13.60 3.50 -7.56
N THR A 122 13.18 2.23 -7.57
CA THR A 122 13.08 1.46 -8.80
C THR A 122 12.06 2.17 -9.71
N LYS A 123 12.25 2.16 -11.03
CA LYS A 123 11.32 2.80 -11.98
C LYS A 123 9.85 2.38 -11.73
N GLU A 124 9.64 1.14 -11.30
CA GLU A 124 8.34 0.61 -10.87
C GLU A 124 7.73 1.36 -9.66
N ILE A 125 8.53 1.75 -8.66
CA ILE A 125 8.05 2.48 -7.47
C ILE A 125 7.78 3.95 -7.78
N LEU A 126 8.59 4.56 -8.66
CA LEU A 126 8.30 5.90 -9.18
C LEU A 126 6.98 5.89 -9.94
N PHE A 127 6.80 4.91 -10.84
CA PHE A 127 5.58 4.77 -11.62
C PHE A 127 4.33 4.53 -10.74
N GLU A 128 4.43 3.68 -9.71
CA GLU A 128 3.34 3.50 -8.74
C GLU A 128 3.05 4.77 -7.94
N LYS A 129 4.08 5.52 -7.51
CA LYS A 129 3.89 6.79 -6.81
C LYS A 129 3.25 7.84 -7.70
N ASP A 130 3.67 7.93 -8.96
CA ASP A 130 3.13 8.87 -9.93
C ASP A 130 1.68 8.53 -10.27
N LYS A 131 1.37 7.25 -10.43
CA LYS A 131 -0.01 6.78 -10.62
C LYS A 131 -0.90 7.06 -9.40
N ILE A 132 -0.42 6.79 -8.19
CA ILE A 132 -1.17 7.10 -6.96
C ILE A 132 -1.42 8.61 -6.85
N LYS A 133 -0.45 9.44 -7.20
CA LYS A 133 -0.61 10.90 -7.22
C LYS A 133 -1.66 11.34 -8.24
N GLU A 134 -1.63 10.78 -9.44
CA GLU A 134 -2.61 11.05 -10.50
C GLU A 134 -4.02 10.61 -10.09
N ASP A 135 -4.17 9.39 -9.55
CA ASP A 135 -5.45 8.88 -9.04
C ASP A 135 -6.00 9.76 -7.90
N LEU A 136 -5.14 10.17 -6.97
CA LEU A 136 -5.52 11.07 -5.87
C LEU A 136 -5.99 12.43 -6.40
N PHE A 137 -5.29 12.97 -7.40
CA PHE A 137 -5.66 14.24 -8.03
C PHE A 137 -7.02 14.16 -8.72
N ASN A 138 -7.25 13.10 -9.49
CA ASN A 138 -8.53 12.85 -10.15
C ASN A 138 -9.68 12.75 -9.14
N ILE A 139 -9.47 12.06 -8.01
CA ILE A 139 -10.48 11.95 -6.94
C ILE A 139 -10.76 13.33 -6.30
N ILE A 140 -9.72 14.11 -6.02
CA ILE A 140 -9.87 15.45 -5.44
C ILE A 140 -10.65 16.38 -6.38
N ASP A 141 -10.37 16.34 -7.69
CA ASP A 141 -11.10 17.13 -8.69
C ASP A 141 -12.59 16.74 -8.76
N ILE A 142 -12.88 15.43 -8.77
CA ILE A 142 -14.27 14.92 -8.75
C ILE A 142 -15.01 15.38 -7.50
N LEU A 143 -14.40 15.23 -6.31
CA LEU A 143 -15.01 15.64 -5.05
C LEU A 143 -15.25 17.15 -4.99
N SER A 144 -14.30 17.95 -5.50
CA SER A 144 -14.43 19.41 -5.56
C SER A 144 -15.63 19.82 -6.39
N LYS A 145 -15.80 19.24 -7.58
CA LYS A 145 -16.96 19.49 -8.46
C LYS A 145 -18.29 19.07 -7.84
N GLN A 146 -18.32 17.94 -7.13
CA GLN A 146 -19.52 17.50 -6.41
C GLN A 146 -19.91 18.47 -5.30
N ILE A 147 -18.94 18.96 -4.53
CA ILE A 147 -19.21 19.94 -3.46
C ILE A 147 -19.68 21.26 -4.04
N GLU A 148 -19.07 21.74 -5.13
CA GLU A 148 -19.52 22.94 -5.83
C GLU A 148 -20.98 22.82 -6.29
N THR A 149 -21.33 21.66 -6.87
CA THR A 149 -22.71 21.37 -7.28
C THR A 149 -23.68 21.38 -6.09
N ASN A 150 -23.29 20.78 -4.96
CA ASN A 150 -24.12 20.79 -3.75
C ASN A 150 -24.33 22.20 -3.21
N ILE A 151 -23.29 23.04 -3.21
CA ILE A 151 -23.38 24.45 -2.81
C ILE A 151 -24.38 25.19 -3.72
N GLN A 152 -24.32 24.98 -5.03
CA GLN A 152 -25.26 25.59 -5.98
C GLN A 152 -26.71 25.16 -5.71
N LEU A 153 -26.95 23.85 -5.53
CA LEU A 153 -28.29 23.32 -5.23
C LEU A 153 -28.84 23.83 -3.89
N LEU A 154 -28.00 23.88 -2.85
CA LEU A 154 -28.40 24.41 -1.54
C LEU A 154 -28.72 25.91 -1.60
N ASN A 155 -27.97 26.69 -2.38
CA ASN A 155 -28.28 28.10 -2.62
C ASN A 155 -29.63 28.25 -3.34
N LEU A 156 -29.91 27.44 -4.37
CA LEU A 156 -31.21 27.45 -5.05
C LEU A 156 -32.35 27.10 -4.09
N LEU A 157 -32.20 26.04 -3.30
CA LEU A 157 -33.19 25.65 -2.28
C LEU A 157 -33.41 26.74 -1.23
N TYR A 158 -32.35 27.44 -0.83
CA TYR A 158 -32.43 28.55 0.11
C TYR A 158 -33.25 29.73 -0.44
N HIS A 159 -33.17 30.00 -1.74
CA HIS A 159 -33.83 31.14 -2.38
C HIS A 159 -35.21 30.84 -3.00
N GLU A 160 -35.47 29.61 -3.46
CA GLU A 160 -36.70 29.28 -4.19
C GLU A 160 -37.84 28.71 -3.32
N ILE A 161 -37.58 28.30 -2.08
CA ILE A 161 -38.64 27.72 -1.24
C ILE A 161 -39.49 28.83 -0.61
N PRO A 162 -40.80 28.93 -0.92
CA PRO A 162 -41.67 29.96 -0.35
C PRO A 162 -41.95 29.67 1.12
N PHE A 163 -41.41 30.50 2.01
CA PHE A 163 -41.60 30.35 3.45
C PHE A 163 -42.92 30.95 3.92
N LYS A 164 -43.72 30.15 4.63
CA LYS A 164 -44.89 30.67 5.35
C LYS A 164 -44.43 31.34 6.64
N LYS A 165 -44.76 32.63 6.82
CA LYS A 165 -44.57 33.33 8.10
C LYS A 165 -45.23 32.52 9.22
N ASN A 166 -44.51 32.33 10.33
CA ASN A 166 -44.91 31.61 11.55
C ASN A 166 -44.93 30.07 11.49
N ASP A 167 -44.34 29.43 10.48
CA ASP A 167 -44.12 27.98 10.51
C ASP A 167 -42.74 27.65 11.10
N ARG A 168 -42.72 27.00 12.28
CA ARG A 168 -41.49 26.56 12.95
C ARG A 168 -40.65 25.63 12.07
N ARG A 169 -41.27 24.77 11.27
CA ARG A 169 -40.55 23.85 10.38
C ARG A 169 -39.81 24.60 9.28
N SER A 170 -40.42 25.66 8.75
CA SER A 170 -39.79 26.57 7.78
C SER A 170 -38.56 27.27 8.39
N TYR A 171 -38.64 27.74 9.64
CA TYR A 171 -37.50 28.34 10.34
C TYR A 171 -36.36 27.35 10.60
N ASP A 172 -36.68 26.15 11.11
CA ASP A 172 -35.69 25.10 11.37
C ASP A 172 -35.00 24.66 10.07
N PHE A 173 -35.75 24.57 8.96
CA PHE A 173 -35.19 24.29 7.63
C PHE A 173 -34.19 25.37 7.18
N ILE A 174 -34.53 26.66 7.31
CA ILE A 174 -33.63 27.78 6.94
C ILE A 174 -32.32 27.72 7.71
N ILE A 175 -32.39 27.51 9.03
CA ILE A 175 -31.20 27.47 9.90
C ILE A 175 -30.32 26.28 9.52
N ASN A 176 -30.90 25.10 9.35
CA ASN A 176 -30.17 23.90 8.98
C ASN A 176 -29.56 24.01 7.57
N THR A 177 -30.31 24.46 6.57
CA THR A 177 -29.80 24.64 5.20
C THR A 177 -28.65 25.65 5.17
N ARG A 178 -28.76 26.75 5.94
CA ARG A 178 -27.66 27.73 6.07
C ARG A 178 -26.42 27.14 6.73
N ASP A 179 -26.56 26.40 7.83
CA ASP A 179 -25.44 25.74 8.51
C ASP A 179 -24.75 24.70 7.60
N ILE A 180 -25.53 23.88 6.88
CA ILE A 180 -25.00 22.92 5.92
C ILE A 180 -24.23 23.63 4.79
N LEU A 181 -24.81 24.71 4.23
CA LEU A 181 -24.18 25.49 3.17
C LEU A 181 -22.84 26.07 3.60
N GLU A 182 -22.76 26.68 4.79
CA GLU A 182 -21.53 27.27 5.30
C GLU A 182 -20.45 26.21 5.57
N ARG A 183 -20.84 25.03 6.09
CA ARG A 183 -19.91 23.90 6.27
C ARG A 183 -19.38 23.37 4.95
N GLN A 184 -20.23 23.28 3.92
CA GLN A 184 -19.80 22.83 2.59
C GLN A 184 -18.86 23.83 1.92
N LYS A 185 -19.13 25.14 2.03
CA LYS A 185 -18.22 26.19 1.55
C LYS A 185 -16.86 26.11 2.23
N TYR A 186 -16.84 26.02 3.56
CA TYR A 186 -15.60 25.87 4.32
C TYR A 186 -14.80 24.63 3.89
N PHE A 187 -15.48 23.49 3.72
CA PHE A 187 -14.83 22.26 3.29
C PHE A 187 -14.28 22.36 1.86
N TYR A 188 -15.02 22.99 0.95
CA TYR A 188 -14.55 23.28 -0.41
C TYR A 188 -13.28 24.13 -0.42
N GLU A 189 -13.25 25.22 0.34
CA GLU A 189 -12.07 26.09 0.46
C GLU A 189 -10.83 25.33 0.98
N LYS A 190 -11.03 24.43 1.95
CA LYS A 190 -9.95 23.59 2.46
C LYS A 190 -9.43 22.61 1.42
N ILE A 191 -10.32 21.98 0.64
CA ILE A 191 -9.90 21.09 -0.44
C ILE A 191 -9.13 21.87 -1.51
N CYS A 192 -9.61 23.03 -1.93
CA CYS A 192 -8.92 23.87 -2.92
C CYS A 192 -7.51 24.28 -2.44
N TYR A 193 -7.38 24.69 -1.17
CA TYR A 193 -6.10 25.05 -0.57
C TYR A 193 -5.12 23.86 -0.47
N SER A 194 -5.61 22.70 -0.03
CA SER A 194 -4.79 21.48 0.01
C SER A 194 -4.37 21.04 -1.40
N SER A 195 -5.25 21.17 -2.39
CA SER A 195 -4.96 20.89 -3.79
C SER A 195 -3.92 21.85 -4.37
N SER A 196 -3.95 23.14 -4.02
CA SER A 196 -2.96 24.12 -4.50
C SER A 196 -1.58 23.86 -3.90
N ILE A 197 -1.50 23.44 -2.63
CA ILE A 197 -0.24 23.01 -2.01
C ILE A 197 0.30 21.77 -2.71
N LEU A 198 -0.55 20.76 -2.94
CA LEU A 198 -0.16 19.54 -3.66
C LEU A 198 0.40 19.86 -5.06
N LEU A 199 -0.23 20.78 -5.79
CA LEU A 199 0.24 21.23 -7.11
C LEU A 199 1.57 21.99 -7.06
N SER A 200 1.85 22.71 -5.97
CA SER A 200 3.13 23.45 -5.81
C SER A 200 4.34 22.55 -5.47
N HIS A 201 4.09 21.30 -5.10
CA HIS A 201 5.10 20.30 -4.74
C HIS A 201 5.26 19.19 -5.79
N LEU A 202 4.59 19.33 -6.95
CA LEU A 202 4.80 18.56 -8.17
C LEU A 202 5.80 19.27 -9.08
#